data_AF-A0A5J4SDU4-F1
#
_entry.id   AF-A0A5J4SDU4-F1
#
_cell.length_a   1.000
_cell.length_b   1.000
_cell.length_c   1.000
_cell.angle_alpha   90.00
_cell.angle_beta   90.00
_cell.angle_gamma   90.00
#
_symmetry.space_group_name_H-M   'P 1'
#
loop_
_entity.id
_entity.type
_entity.pdbx_description
1 polymer ?
#
loop_
_entity_poly.entity_id
_entity_poly.type
_entity_poly.pdbx_seq_one_letter_code
_entity_poly.pdbx_strand_id
1 'polypeptide(L)'
;MDSYTPQISLTSSQVRYFSFRASATYFDNSDFARLISSLENSNKSSPLTSSLMLAFVHDGNKRGICLYADELASWFKNFNRYSKGSEEQFWLSVFSGKPIIFDRKGMKRSISVKHSFISVIGTIQQGILKELAKGDRNQNGFLDRILFVLPENLDKQYWNKKELDAHISLDWQRITQKLIDREYSVDESGNPISKEIRFESTAMRLLMEWQHENTDLCNQELDEQLGGIYSKLEIYAIRFCLILQIIRWACGESGLDFIDENSVRGAIELIAYFRKTA
;
A
#
# COMPACT_ATOMS: atom_id res chain seq x y z
N MET A 1 -27.35 -9.89 37.64
CA MET A 1 -25.90 -9.94 37.40
C MET A 1 -25.75 -10.45 35.98
N ASP A 2 -25.92 -9.57 35.01
CA ASP A 2 -25.88 -9.92 33.60
C ASP A 2 -24.53 -9.46 33.04
N SER A 3 -23.72 -10.43 32.66
CA SER A 3 -22.41 -10.25 32.06
C SER A 3 -22.56 -9.70 30.64
N TYR A 4 -22.41 -8.39 30.49
CA TYR A 4 -22.32 -7.71 29.21
C TYR A 4 -20.98 -8.11 28.55
N THR A 5 -21.04 -9.00 27.56
CA THR A 5 -19.89 -9.29 26.70
C THR A 5 -19.99 -8.33 25.51
N PRO A 6 -19.08 -7.34 25.37
CA PRO A 6 -19.17 -6.40 24.26
C PRO A 6 -18.83 -7.13 22.96
N GLN A 7 -19.81 -7.29 22.08
CA GLN A 7 -19.59 -7.65 20.69
C GLN A 7 -18.96 -6.45 19.97
N ILE A 8 -17.65 -6.52 19.75
CA ILE A 8 -16.94 -5.58 18.88
C ILE A 8 -17.37 -5.87 17.44
N SER A 9 -18.25 -5.03 16.89
CA SER A 9 -18.59 -5.06 15.47
C SER A 9 -17.44 -4.45 14.67
N LEU A 10 -16.44 -5.27 14.31
CA LEU A 10 -15.53 -4.93 13.23
C LEU A 10 -16.38 -4.77 11.97
N THR A 11 -16.57 -3.54 11.51
CA THR A 11 -17.32 -3.30 10.28
C THR A 11 -16.67 -4.09 9.16
N SER A 12 -17.49 -4.82 8.40
CA SER A 12 -17.12 -5.72 7.28
C SER A 12 -16.37 -5.02 6.13
N SER A 13 -16.09 -3.73 6.30
CA SER A 13 -15.31 -2.80 5.48
C SER A 13 -13.80 -2.87 5.74
N GLN A 14 -13.34 -3.36 6.91
CA GLN A 14 -11.92 -3.31 7.30
C GLN A 14 -11.12 -4.59 7.01
N VAL A 15 -11.78 -5.67 6.58
CA VAL A 15 -11.16 -7.02 6.40
C VAL A 15 -11.05 -7.43 4.93
N ARG A 16 -11.21 -6.52 3.95
CA ARG A 16 -11.26 -6.92 2.53
C ARG A 16 -10.08 -6.41 1.70
N TYR A 17 -9.55 -7.35 0.91
CA TYR A 17 -8.70 -7.21 -0.28
C TYR A 17 -7.19 -7.13 -0.05
N PHE A 18 -6.52 -8.28 -0.22
CA PHE A 18 -5.15 -8.35 -0.76
C PHE A 18 -5.08 -9.49 -1.77
N SER A 19 -4.83 -9.14 -3.03
CA SER A 19 -4.55 -10.07 -4.11
C SER A 19 -3.21 -9.68 -4.72
N PHE A 20 -2.26 -10.61 -4.77
CA PHE A 20 -0.94 -10.43 -5.38
C PHE A 20 -0.79 -11.50 -6.47
N ARG A 21 -0.58 -11.09 -7.72
CA ARG A 21 0.60 -11.53 -8.49
C ARG A 21 1.04 -10.43 -9.45
N ALA A 22 2.33 -10.43 -9.78
CA ALA A 22 2.82 -9.66 -10.91
C ALA A 22 2.19 -10.16 -12.22
N SER A 23 1.34 -9.31 -12.73
CA SER A 23 1.59 -8.79 -14.06
C SER A 23 1.55 -7.28 -13.90
N ALA A 24 2.30 -6.76 -12.92
CA ALA A 24 2.39 -5.32 -12.74
C ALA A 24 3.01 -4.79 -14.01
N THR A 25 2.26 -3.99 -14.76
CA THR A 25 2.87 -3.12 -15.75
C THR A 25 3.68 -2.13 -14.91
N TYR A 26 4.99 -2.37 -14.86
CA TYR A 26 5.92 -1.46 -14.21
C TYR A 26 5.97 -0.19 -15.06
N PHE A 27 5.60 0.93 -14.47
CA PHE A 27 5.86 2.23 -15.06
C PHE A 27 6.96 2.87 -14.23
N ASP A 28 8.13 3.07 -14.84
CA ASP A 28 9.06 4.05 -14.33
C ASP A 28 8.55 5.47 -14.66
N ASN A 29 9.19 6.50 -14.11
CA ASN A 29 8.80 7.90 -14.36
C ASN A 29 8.80 8.26 -15.86
N SER A 30 9.63 7.61 -16.67
CA SER A 30 9.77 7.86 -18.11
C SER A 30 8.68 7.17 -18.93
N ASP A 31 8.30 5.94 -18.58
CA ASP A 31 7.19 5.20 -19.15
C ASP A 31 5.85 5.83 -18.78
N PHE A 32 5.74 6.32 -17.54
CA PHE A 32 4.61 7.12 -17.10
C PHE A 32 4.49 8.41 -17.93
N ALA A 33 5.59 9.14 -18.13
CA ALA A 33 5.59 10.36 -18.95
C ALA A 33 5.29 10.11 -20.44
N ARG A 34 5.78 8.99 -21.00
CA ARG A 34 5.47 8.57 -22.37
C ARG A 34 4.01 8.18 -22.53
N LEU A 35 3.45 7.46 -21.57
CA LEU A 35 2.03 7.10 -21.56
C LEU A 35 1.15 8.34 -21.44
N ILE A 36 1.50 9.29 -20.57
CA ILE A 36 0.83 10.61 -20.47
C ILE A 36 0.85 11.29 -21.84
N SER A 37 2.02 11.43 -22.45
CA SER A 37 2.18 12.11 -23.74
C SER A 37 1.39 11.42 -24.87
N SER A 38 1.38 10.08 -24.91
CA SER A 38 0.61 9.30 -25.89
C SER A 38 -0.91 9.46 -25.70
N LEU A 39 -1.38 9.51 -24.45
CA LEU A 39 -2.81 9.67 -24.15
C LEU A 39 -3.27 11.11 -24.35
N GLU A 40 -2.46 12.11 -24.01
CA GLU A 40 -2.68 13.52 -24.30
C GLU A 40 -2.80 13.78 -25.81
N ASN A 41 -1.94 13.14 -26.62
CA ASN A 41 -2.03 13.21 -28.08
C ASN A 41 -3.32 12.57 -28.64
N SER A 42 -3.90 11.61 -27.93
CA SER A 42 -5.14 10.92 -28.33
C SER A 42 -6.43 11.62 -27.88
N ASN A 43 -6.39 12.42 -26.80
CA ASN A 43 -7.51 13.13 -26.20
C ASN A 43 -7.31 14.64 -26.31
N LYS A 44 -7.75 15.23 -27.43
CA LYS A 44 -7.60 16.67 -27.75
C LYS A 44 -8.43 17.64 -26.90
N SER A 45 -9.11 17.21 -25.84
CA SER A 45 -10.15 18.03 -25.17
C SER A 45 -9.86 18.48 -23.74
N SER A 46 -8.85 17.95 -23.04
CA SER A 46 -8.40 18.49 -21.73
C SER A 46 -7.11 17.79 -21.27
N PRO A 47 -6.23 18.44 -20.47
CA PRO A 47 -5.08 17.77 -19.89
C PRO A 47 -5.54 16.58 -19.02
N LEU A 48 -5.01 15.39 -19.30
CA LEU A 48 -5.25 14.19 -18.49
C LEU A 48 -4.52 14.35 -17.16
N THR A 49 -5.23 14.18 -16.04
CA THR A 49 -4.60 14.14 -14.72
C THR A 49 -3.88 12.80 -14.52
N SER A 50 -2.81 12.79 -13.73
CA SER A 50 -2.05 11.58 -13.37
C SER A 50 -2.97 10.48 -12.81
N SER A 51 -3.94 10.85 -11.98
CA SER A 51 -4.99 9.97 -11.43
C SER A 51 -5.87 9.30 -12.49
N LEU A 52 -6.30 10.03 -13.52
CA LEU A 52 -7.15 9.50 -14.60
C LEU A 52 -6.39 8.47 -15.43
N MET A 53 -5.10 8.70 -15.68
CA MET A 53 -4.27 7.75 -16.41
C MET A 53 -4.03 6.47 -15.60
N LEU A 54 -3.70 6.60 -14.31
CA LEU A 54 -3.55 5.45 -13.42
C LEU A 54 -4.84 4.61 -13.40
N ALA A 55 -6.00 5.26 -13.34
CA ALA A 55 -7.29 4.58 -13.41
C ALA A 55 -7.51 3.85 -14.75
N PHE A 56 -7.10 4.46 -15.86
CA PHE A 56 -7.20 3.83 -17.19
C PHE A 56 -6.33 2.57 -17.29
N VAL A 57 -5.08 2.65 -16.85
CA VAL A 57 -4.18 1.49 -16.80
C VAL A 57 -4.76 0.41 -15.89
N HIS A 58 -5.34 0.80 -14.75
CA HIS A 58 -5.90 -0.16 -13.78
C HIS A 58 -7.20 -0.78 -14.31
N ASP A 59 -7.94 -0.09 -15.18
CA ASP A 59 -9.07 -0.68 -15.90
C ASP A 59 -8.61 -1.82 -16.81
N GLY A 60 -7.45 -1.66 -17.45
CA GLY A 60 -6.82 -2.73 -18.26
C GLY A 60 -6.17 -3.82 -17.40
N ASN A 61 -5.54 -3.45 -16.29
CA ASN A 61 -4.87 -4.35 -15.37
C ASN A 61 -5.64 -4.47 -14.05
N LYS A 62 -6.64 -5.35 -14.04
CA LYS A 62 -7.55 -5.56 -12.90
C LYS A 62 -6.86 -6.12 -11.64
N ARG A 63 -5.59 -6.53 -11.73
CA ARG A 63 -4.80 -7.09 -10.62
C ARG A 63 -4.18 -6.00 -9.75
N GLY A 64 -4.06 -4.79 -10.29
CA GLY A 64 -3.45 -3.64 -9.66
C GLY A 64 -2.16 -3.17 -10.33
N ILE A 65 -1.63 -2.07 -9.81
CA ILE A 65 -0.48 -1.35 -10.36
C ILE A 65 0.51 -1.09 -9.23
N CYS A 66 1.80 -1.14 -9.56
CA CYS A 66 2.86 -0.58 -8.72
C CYS A 66 3.47 0.63 -9.43
N LEU A 67 3.37 1.80 -8.80
CA LEU A 67 4.07 2.99 -9.21
C LEU A 67 5.45 2.98 -8.54
N TYR A 68 6.50 2.92 -9.37
CA TYR A 68 7.88 3.04 -8.91
C TYR A 68 8.44 4.40 -9.34
N ALA A 69 8.78 5.25 -8.38
CA ALA A 69 9.32 6.57 -8.65
C ALA A 69 10.68 6.72 -7.96
N ASP A 70 11.73 6.85 -8.78
CA ASP A 70 12.99 7.40 -8.27
C ASP A 70 12.74 8.88 -7.96
N GLU A 71 12.92 9.26 -6.70
CA GLU A 71 12.55 10.55 -6.12
C GLU A 71 11.02 10.84 -6.08
N LEU A 72 10.35 10.35 -5.04
CA LEU A 72 8.95 10.63 -4.72
C LEU A 72 8.64 12.14 -4.56
N ALA A 73 9.65 12.98 -4.35
CA ALA A 73 9.47 14.44 -4.28
C ALA A 73 8.75 15.00 -5.51
N SER A 74 9.10 14.50 -6.69
CA SER A 74 8.49 14.90 -7.95
C SER A 74 7.01 14.49 -7.99
N TRP A 75 6.69 13.28 -7.51
CA TRP A 75 5.33 12.79 -7.34
C TRP A 75 4.51 13.70 -6.39
N PHE A 76 5.06 14.05 -5.23
CA PHE A 76 4.41 15.00 -4.31
C PHE A 76 4.22 16.39 -4.91
N LYS A 77 5.18 16.91 -5.69
CA LYS A 77 5.06 18.23 -6.34
C LYS A 77 3.95 18.24 -7.39
N ASN A 78 3.73 17.12 -8.09
CA ASN A 78 2.70 17.01 -9.13
C ASN A 78 1.26 17.13 -8.60
N PHE A 79 1.01 16.87 -7.31
CA PHE A 79 -0.32 17.11 -6.70
C PHE A 79 -0.77 18.57 -6.75
N ASN A 80 0.17 19.52 -6.74
CA ASN A 80 -0.15 20.95 -6.79
C ASN A 80 -0.37 21.48 -8.22
N ARG A 81 0.02 20.72 -9.25
CA ARG A 81 0.13 21.24 -10.62
C ARG A 81 -1.20 21.25 -11.38
N TYR A 82 -2.10 20.32 -11.11
CA TYR A 82 -3.29 20.09 -11.94
C TYR A 82 -4.64 20.35 -11.25
N SER A 83 -4.72 20.33 -9.91
CA SER A 83 -5.83 20.89 -9.13
C SER A 83 -5.55 20.70 -7.63
N LYS A 84 -5.57 21.78 -6.85
CA LYS A 84 -5.38 21.70 -5.40
C LYS A 84 -6.44 20.76 -4.79
N GLY A 85 -5.99 19.63 -4.23
CA GLY A 85 -6.81 18.71 -3.41
C GLY A 85 -7.44 17.51 -4.12
N SER A 86 -7.58 17.49 -5.46
CA SER A 86 -8.25 16.35 -6.13
C SER A 86 -7.38 15.09 -6.16
N GLU A 87 -6.07 15.24 -6.37
CA GLU A 87 -5.11 14.13 -6.37
C GLU A 87 -4.95 13.52 -4.99
N GLU A 88 -4.89 14.34 -3.93
CA GLU A 88 -4.83 13.83 -2.54
C GLU A 88 -6.08 12.99 -2.22
N GLN A 89 -7.28 13.46 -2.57
CA GLN A 89 -8.52 12.71 -2.37
C GLN A 89 -8.57 11.41 -3.19
N PHE A 90 -8.01 11.41 -4.39
CA PHE A 90 -7.85 10.21 -5.20
C PHE A 90 -6.98 9.18 -4.46
N TRP A 91 -5.80 9.58 -3.96
CA TRP A 91 -4.91 8.66 -3.25
C TRP A 91 -5.46 8.21 -1.88
N LEU A 92 -6.21 9.07 -1.18
CA LEU A 92 -6.95 8.67 0.03
C LEU A 92 -8.00 7.58 -0.29
N SER A 93 -8.67 7.71 -1.43
CA SER A 93 -9.65 6.72 -1.91
C SER A 93 -8.97 5.40 -2.29
N VAL A 94 -7.83 5.48 -2.99
CA VAL A 94 -6.99 4.32 -3.34
C VAL A 94 -6.50 3.59 -2.08
N PHE A 95 -6.00 4.32 -1.08
CA PHE A 95 -5.53 3.72 0.17
C PHE A 95 -6.63 2.94 0.88
N SER A 96 -7.87 3.44 0.86
CA SER A 96 -9.05 2.78 1.42
C SER A 96 -9.66 1.71 0.51
N GLY A 97 -9.07 1.43 -0.66
CA GLY A 97 -9.57 0.43 -1.60
C GLY A 97 -10.92 0.78 -2.22
N LYS A 98 -11.30 2.07 -2.23
CA LYS A 98 -12.58 2.52 -2.80
C LYS A 98 -12.60 2.32 -4.31
N PRO A 99 -13.77 2.07 -4.93
CA PRO A 99 -13.88 2.02 -6.38
C PRO A 99 -13.40 3.33 -7.03
N ILE A 100 -12.75 3.23 -8.18
CA ILE A 100 -12.39 4.39 -9.01
C ILE A 100 -13.36 4.42 -10.20
N ILE A 101 -14.11 5.51 -10.33
CA ILE A 101 -15.05 5.71 -11.42
C ILE A 101 -14.72 7.05 -12.08
N PHE A 102 -14.38 7.02 -13.36
CA PHE A 102 -14.27 8.22 -14.18
C PHE A 102 -15.24 8.14 -15.34
N ASP A 103 -16.27 8.97 -15.26
CA ASP A 103 -17.27 9.17 -16.30
C ASP A 103 -17.30 10.65 -16.66
N ARG A 104 -16.50 11.05 -17.65
CA ARG A 104 -16.42 12.45 -18.12
C ARG A 104 -16.97 12.59 -19.54
N LYS A 105 -17.74 13.67 -19.73
CA LYS A 105 -18.25 14.07 -21.04
C LYS A 105 -17.10 14.27 -22.03
N GLY A 106 -17.08 13.50 -23.11
CA GLY A 106 -16.02 13.52 -24.14
C GLY A 106 -15.02 12.37 -24.06
N MET A 107 -15.06 11.52 -23.02
CA MET A 107 -14.31 10.26 -23.02
C MET A 107 -15.01 9.22 -23.90
N LYS A 108 -14.22 8.47 -24.70
CA LYS A 108 -14.74 7.39 -25.56
C LYS A 108 -15.33 6.21 -24.77
N ARG A 109 -14.89 6.03 -23.52
CA ARG A 109 -15.31 4.92 -22.64
C ARG A 109 -15.20 5.37 -21.18
N SER A 110 -16.19 4.97 -20.37
CA SER A 110 -16.16 5.13 -18.91
C SER A 110 -15.16 4.17 -18.28
N ILE A 111 -14.39 4.65 -17.30
CA ILE A 111 -13.42 3.86 -16.55
C ILE A 111 -14.06 3.43 -15.23
N SER A 112 -14.04 2.14 -14.94
CA SER A 112 -14.60 1.60 -13.70
C SER A 112 -13.70 0.50 -13.12
N VAL A 113 -13.08 0.81 -12.00
CA VAL A 113 -12.26 -0.10 -11.21
C VAL A 113 -12.99 -0.37 -9.90
N LYS A 114 -13.50 -1.58 -9.74
CA LYS A 114 -14.28 -1.99 -8.55
C LYS A 114 -13.44 -2.04 -7.27
N HIS A 115 -12.20 -2.51 -7.39
CA HIS A 115 -11.26 -2.64 -6.28
C HIS A 115 -9.95 -1.96 -6.67
N SER A 116 -9.69 -0.78 -6.10
CA SER A 116 -8.45 -0.05 -6.38
C SER A 116 -7.29 -0.72 -5.65
N PHE A 117 -6.24 -1.05 -6.40
CA PHE A 117 -5.01 -1.59 -5.86
C PHE A 117 -3.82 -0.94 -6.57
N ILE A 118 -3.40 0.22 -6.07
CA ILE A 118 -2.24 0.96 -6.58
C ILE A 118 -1.25 1.12 -5.43
N SER A 119 -0.11 0.44 -5.54
CA SER A 119 1.01 0.56 -4.61
C SER A 119 1.98 1.63 -5.09
N VAL A 120 2.61 2.35 -4.17
CA VAL A 120 3.63 3.36 -4.47
C VAL A 120 4.88 3.02 -3.69
N ILE A 121 6.01 2.91 -4.40
CA ILE A 121 7.33 2.65 -3.81
C ILE A 121 8.32 3.60 -4.49
N GLY A 122 9.24 4.15 -3.71
CA GLY A 122 10.24 5.04 -4.27
C GLY A 122 11.24 5.53 -3.24
N THR A 123 12.21 6.29 -3.73
CA THR A 123 13.23 6.93 -2.90
C THR A 123 12.78 8.34 -2.54
N ILE A 124 13.19 8.84 -1.37
CA ILE A 124 12.98 10.24 -1.00
C ILE A 124 14.18 10.75 -0.21
N GLN A 125 14.56 12.00 -0.46
CA GLN A 125 15.60 12.67 0.30
C GLN A 125 15.05 13.20 1.62
N GLN A 126 15.81 13.03 2.71
CA GLN A 126 15.39 13.50 4.05
C GLN A 126 15.09 15.00 4.11
N GLY A 127 15.82 15.83 3.33
CA GLY A 127 15.57 17.27 3.27
C GLY A 127 14.17 17.60 2.77
N ILE A 128 13.70 16.89 1.74
CA ILE A 128 12.38 17.08 1.13
C ILE A 128 11.28 16.60 2.08
N LEU A 129 11.52 15.53 2.85
CA LEU A 129 10.58 15.06 3.87
C LEU A 129 10.27 16.15 4.90
N LYS A 130 11.29 16.89 5.36
CA LYS A 130 11.11 18.01 6.30
C LYS A 130 10.28 19.16 5.71
N GLU A 131 10.38 19.41 4.41
CA GLU A 131 9.55 20.41 3.73
C GLU A 131 8.10 19.95 3.60
N LEU A 132 7.87 18.67 3.28
CA LEU A 132 6.53 18.09 3.16
C LEU A 132 5.78 18.08 4.50
N ALA A 133 6.48 17.82 5.61
CA ALA A 133 5.91 17.85 6.95
C ALA A 133 5.55 19.27 7.45
N LYS A 134 6.23 20.32 6.95
CA LYS A 134 5.97 21.72 7.33
C LYS A 134 4.80 22.37 6.59
N GLY A 135 4.32 21.78 5.49
CA GLY A 135 3.25 22.35 4.68
C GLY A 135 1.84 21.97 5.16
N ASP A 136 0.81 22.67 4.67
CA ASP A 136 -0.62 22.41 4.96
C ASP A 136 -1.10 21.00 4.59
N ARG A 137 -0.29 20.21 3.87
CA ARG A 137 -0.58 18.82 3.46
C ARG A 137 -0.68 17.85 4.63
N ASN A 138 -0.10 18.23 5.76
CA ASN A 138 -0.17 17.47 7.00
C ASN A 138 -1.60 17.46 7.59
N GLN A 139 -2.44 18.44 7.23
CA GLN A 139 -3.80 18.58 7.79
C GLN A 139 -4.80 17.55 7.26
N ASN A 140 -4.52 16.91 6.12
CA ASN A 140 -5.44 15.93 5.50
C ASN A 140 -5.10 14.46 5.85
N GLY A 141 -4.07 14.23 6.66
CA GLY A 141 -3.58 12.90 7.07
C GLY A 141 -3.05 12.03 5.91
N PHE A 142 -2.74 12.64 4.76
CA PHE A 142 -2.20 11.91 3.62
C PHE A 142 -0.83 11.31 3.93
N LEU A 143 0.04 12.10 4.57
CA LEU A 143 1.38 11.67 4.98
C LEU A 143 1.34 10.55 6.01
N ASP A 144 0.33 10.52 6.89
CA ASP A 144 0.12 9.46 7.89
C ASP A 144 -0.04 8.06 7.27
N ARG A 145 -0.36 8.00 5.97
CA ARG A 145 -0.52 6.76 5.21
C ARG A 145 0.73 6.36 4.47
N ILE A 146 1.84 7.10 4.55
CA ILE A 146 3.09 6.75 3.88
C ILE A 146 4.06 6.20 4.93
N LEU A 147 4.64 5.05 4.65
CA LEU A 147 5.60 4.41 5.54
C LEU A 147 7.03 4.74 5.08
N PHE A 148 7.81 5.32 5.98
CA PHE A 148 9.21 5.68 5.71
C PHE A 148 10.15 4.62 6.30
N VAL A 149 11.05 4.11 5.47
CA VAL A 149 12.11 3.19 5.90
C VAL A 149 13.39 4.01 6.08
N LEU A 150 13.76 4.24 7.35
CA LEU A 150 14.94 5.02 7.75
C LEU A 150 15.92 4.11 8.51
N PRO A 151 16.76 3.32 7.80
CA PRO A 151 17.72 2.45 8.45
C PRO A 151 18.73 3.26 9.28
N GLU A 152 18.99 2.80 10.51
CA GLU A 152 20.01 3.38 11.38
C GLU A 152 21.42 2.99 10.91
N ASN A 153 22.42 3.82 11.21
CA ASN A 153 23.85 3.48 11.06
C ASN A 153 24.29 3.10 9.64
N LEU A 154 23.73 3.76 8.61
CA LEU A 154 24.25 3.66 7.25
C LEU A 154 25.54 4.47 7.09
N ASP A 155 26.62 4.01 7.72
CA ASP A 155 27.94 4.52 7.41
C ASP A 155 28.28 4.19 5.96
N LYS A 156 28.71 5.21 5.23
CA LYS A 156 29.19 5.03 3.86
C LYS A 156 30.38 4.08 3.88
N GLN A 157 30.15 2.87 3.39
CA GLN A 157 31.20 1.85 3.33
C GLN A 157 32.23 2.21 2.26
N TYR A 158 33.49 1.85 2.52
CA TYR A 158 34.51 1.83 1.46
C TYR A 158 34.10 0.84 0.38
N TRP A 159 34.47 1.16 -0.86
CA TRP A 159 34.31 0.23 -1.98
C TRP A 159 35.06 -1.07 -1.64
N ASN A 160 34.38 -2.19 -1.80
CA ASN A 160 34.93 -3.51 -1.53
C ASN A 160 34.39 -4.49 -2.58
N LYS A 161 35.07 -5.64 -2.71
CA LYS A 161 34.70 -6.69 -3.67
C LYS A 161 33.69 -7.70 -3.11
N LYS A 162 33.03 -7.40 -1.98
CA LYS A 162 32.00 -8.30 -1.45
C LYS A 162 30.80 -8.22 -2.38
N GLU A 163 30.53 -9.32 -3.05
CA GLU A 163 29.33 -9.49 -3.85
C GLU A 163 28.30 -10.28 -3.05
N LEU A 164 27.02 -10.08 -3.38
CA LEU A 164 25.95 -10.90 -2.84
C LEU A 164 26.14 -12.33 -3.37
N ASP A 165 26.02 -13.32 -2.50
CA ASP A 165 26.15 -14.71 -2.92
C ASP A 165 25.05 -15.07 -3.94
N ALA A 166 25.42 -15.79 -5.00
CA ALA A 166 24.55 -16.13 -6.11
C ALA A 166 23.28 -16.88 -5.67
N HIS A 167 23.36 -17.70 -4.61
CA HIS A 167 22.17 -18.40 -4.11
C HIS A 167 21.09 -17.45 -3.59
N ILE A 168 21.46 -16.29 -3.05
CA ILE A 168 20.50 -15.29 -2.55
C ILE A 168 19.69 -14.72 -3.71
N SER A 169 20.34 -14.40 -4.84
CA SER A 169 19.66 -13.93 -6.04
C SER A 169 18.72 -14.98 -6.62
N LEU A 170 19.14 -16.25 -6.64
CA LEU A 170 18.32 -17.37 -7.10
C LEU A 170 17.10 -17.60 -6.20
N ASP A 171 17.28 -17.56 -4.88
CA ASP A 171 16.19 -17.68 -3.92
C ASP A 171 15.20 -16.54 -4.03
N TRP A 172 15.68 -15.30 -4.16
CA TRP A 172 14.82 -14.15 -4.39
C TRP A 172 14.00 -14.30 -5.68
N GLN A 173 14.62 -14.74 -6.77
CA GLN A 173 13.92 -15.01 -8.02
C GLN A 173 12.86 -16.10 -7.85
N ARG A 174 13.18 -17.19 -7.16
CA ARG A 174 12.25 -18.30 -6.89
C ARG A 174 11.06 -17.85 -6.05
N ILE A 175 11.29 -17.10 -4.98
CA ILE A 175 10.24 -16.60 -4.08
C ILE A 175 9.34 -15.63 -4.83
N THR A 176 9.92 -14.64 -5.52
CA THR A 176 9.14 -13.67 -6.30
C THR A 176 8.36 -14.37 -7.39
N GLN A 177 8.96 -15.27 -8.17
CA GLN A 177 8.26 -16.00 -9.22
C GLN A 177 7.09 -16.82 -8.65
N LYS A 178 7.24 -17.49 -7.50
CA LYS A 178 6.14 -18.22 -6.83
C LYS A 178 4.97 -17.29 -6.45
N LEU A 179 5.27 -16.08 -5.98
CA LEU A 179 4.25 -15.06 -5.70
C LEU A 179 3.60 -14.54 -6.99
N ILE A 180 4.40 -14.39 -8.05
CA ILE A 180 4.00 -13.97 -9.40
C ILE A 180 3.13 -15.04 -10.08
N ASP A 181 3.34 -16.31 -9.77
CA ASP A 181 2.69 -17.46 -10.37
C ASP A 181 1.59 -18.06 -9.49
N ARG A 182 1.13 -17.35 -8.47
CA ARG A 182 -0.06 -17.74 -7.69
C ARG A 182 -1.39 -17.61 -8.45
N GLU A 183 -2.09 -18.72 -8.69
CA GLU A 183 -3.41 -18.70 -9.33
C GLU A 183 -4.45 -17.81 -8.61
N TYR A 184 -5.34 -17.22 -9.40
CA TYR A 184 -6.48 -16.44 -8.93
C TYR A 184 -7.66 -16.65 -9.87
N SER A 185 -8.87 -16.64 -9.31
CA SER A 185 -10.11 -16.68 -10.08
C SER A 185 -10.58 -15.27 -10.43
N VAL A 186 -11.38 -15.17 -11.48
CA VAL A 186 -12.02 -13.93 -11.92
C VAL A 186 -13.53 -14.10 -11.99
N ASP A 187 -14.27 -12.99 -11.81
CA ASP A 187 -15.71 -12.94 -12.05
C ASP A 187 -16.04 -12.85 -13.55
N GLU A 188 -17.33 -12.83 -13.88
CA GLU A 188 -17.83 -12.72 -15.27
C GLU A 188 -17.33 -11.47 -16.01
N SER A 189 -16.95 -10.43 -15.26
CA SER A 189 -16.40 -9.17 -15.80
C SER A 189 -14.88 -9.14 -15.82
N GLY A 190 -14.21 -10.27 -15.54
CA GLY A 190 -12.76 -10.40 -15.51
C GLY A 190 -12.08 -9.78 -14.28
N ASN A 191 -12.84 -9.39 -13.24
CA ASN A 191 -12.24 -8.86 -12.01
C ASN A 191 -11.76 -9.99 -11.10
N PRO A 192 -10.58 -9.88 -10.48
CA PRO A 192 -10.10 -10.86 -9.52
C PRO A 192 -11.06 -11.07 -8.35
N ILE A 193 -11.36 -12.33 -8.05
CA ILE A 193 -12.12 -12.72 -6.87
C ILE A 193 -11.13 -12.90 -5.72
N SER A 194 -11.39 -12.22 -4.60
CA SER A 194 -10.53 -12.31 -3.43
C SER A 194 -10.81 -13.58 -2.63
N LYS A 195 -9.73 -14.26 -2.21
CA LYS A 195 -9.78 -15.35 -1.25
C LYS A 195 -9.58 -14.78 0.16
N GLU A 196 -10.54 -15.02 1.04
CA GLU A 196 -10.43 -14.68 2.45
C GLU A 196 -9.48 -15.67 3.14
N ILE A 197 -8.54 -15.15 3.93
CA ILE A 197 -7.69 -15.95 4.82
C ILE A 197 -7.97 -15.44 6.23
N ARG A 198 -8.35 -16.35 7.13
CA ARG A 198 -8.70 -16.02 8.50
C ARG A 198 -7.49 -16.11 9.41
N PHE A 199 -7.55 -15.42 10.54
CA PHE A 199 -6.59 -15.62 11.62
C PHE A 199 -6.89 -16.91 12.36
N GLU A 200 -5.85 -17.61 12.78
CA GLU A 200 -5.96 -18.60 13.85
C GLU A 200 -6.42 -17.90 15.15
N SER A 201 -7.13 -18.62 16.03
CA SER A 201 -7.71 -18.02 17.24
C SER A 201 -6.66 -17.37 18.15
N THR A 202 -5.48 -17.98 18.29
CA THR A 202 -4.41 -17.43 19.13
C THR A 202 -3.72 -16.24 18.48
N ALA A 203 -3.52 -16.28 17.15
CA ALA A 203 -3.02 -15.17 16.35
C ALA A 203 -3.95 -13.94 16.42
N MET A 204 -5.27 -14.16 16.34
CA MET A 204 -6.26 -13.10 16.48
C MET A 204 -6.21 -12.46 17.88
N ARG A 205 -6.12 -13.28 18.94
CA ARG A 205 -6.00 -12.76 20.31
C ARG A 205 -4.78 -11.86 20.47
N LEU A 206 -3.62 -12.29 19.95
CA LEU A 206 -2.40 -11.49 19.98
C LEU A 206 -2.56 -10.15 19.24
N LEU A 207 -3.21 -10.15 18.08
CA LEU A 207 -3.47 -8.92 17.32
C LEU A 207 -4.42 -7.98 18.08
N MET A 208 -5.44 -8.51 18.75
CA MET A 208 -6.38 -7.71 19.56
C MET A 208 -5.70 -7.11 20.79
N GLU A 209 -4.85 -7.87 21.49
CA GLU A 209 -4.05 -7.36 22.61
C GLU A 209 -3.19 -6.17 22.16
N TRP A 210 -2.45 -6.32 21.06
CA TRP A 210 -1.68 -5.21 20.47
C TRP A 210 -2.57 -4.03 20.06
N GLN A 211 -3.75 -4.27 19.49
CA GLN A 211 -4.66 -3.21 19.06
C GLN A 211 -5.22 -2.40 20.24
N HIS A 212 -5.51 -3.05 21.37
CA HIS A 212 -5.92 -2.35 22.60
C HIS A 212 -4.79 -1.44 23.10
N GLU A 213 -3.55 -1.94 23.15
CA GLU A 213 -2.39 -1.11 23.51
C GLU A 213 -2.21 0.07 22.56
N ASN A 214 -2.36 -0.14 21.25
CA ASN A 214 -2.31 0.94 20.27
C ASN A 214 -3.43 1.97 20.48
N THR A 215 -4.64 1.52 20.83
CA THR A 215 -5.77 2.39 21.14
C THR A 215 -5.49 3.27 22.35
N ASP A 216 -4.95 2.69 23.42
CA ASP A 216 -4.56 3.44 24.61
C ASP A 216 -3.49 4.49 24.31
N LEU A 217 -2.50 4.15 23.46
CA LEU A 217 -1.51 5.10 22.98
C LEU A 217 -2.12 6.23 22.15
N CYS A 218 -3.02 5.92 21.22
CA CYS A 218 -3.75 6.93 20.42
C CYS A 218 -4.53 7.92 21.32
N ASN A 219 -5.17 7.42 22.38
CA ASN A 219 -5.97 8.24 23.29
C ASN A 219 -5.12 9.12 24.23
N GLN A 220 -3.87 8.72 24.50
CA GLN A 220 -2.94 9.45 25.35
C GLN A 220 -2.08 10.43 24.58
N GLU A 221 -1.96 10.26 23.26
CA GLU A 221 -1.13 11.11 22.40
C GLU A 221 -1.73 12.52 22.27
N LEU A 222 -0.92 13.53 22.58
CA LEU A 222 -1.34 14.94 22.53
C LEU A 222 -1.06 15.56 21.15
N ASP A 223 -0.13 14.96 20.40
CA ASP A 223 0.15 15.36 19.03
C ASP A 223 -0.86 14.70 18.08
N GLU A 224 -1.79 15.51 17.55
CA GLU A 224 -2.81 15.06 16.59
C GLU A 224 -2.21 14.34 15.36
N GLN A 225 -1.00 14.72 14.94
CA GLN A 225 -0.33 14.09 13.81
C GLN A 225 0.15 12.68 14.16
N LEU A 226 0.79 12.51 15.32
CA LEU A 226 1.21 11.19 15.81
C LEU A 226 0.00 10.30 16.07
N GLY A 227 -1.08 10.82 16.65
CA GLY A 227 -2.34 10.10 16.83
C GLY A 227 -2.96 9.66 15.49
N GLY A 228 -2.87 10.51 14.47
CA GLY A 228 -3.25 10.20 13.09
C GLY A 228 -2.47 9.02 12.52
N ILE A 229 -1.14 9.02 12.68
CA ILE A 229 -0.24 7.93 12.26
C ILE A 229 -0.56 6.63 13.00
N TYR A 230 -0.66 6.65 14.33
CA TYR A 230 -0.95 5.45 15.12
C TYR A 230 -2.28 4.81 14.72
N SER A 231 -3.28 5.62 14.40
CA SER A 231 -4.56 5.14 13.87
C SER A 231 -4.43 4.47 12.49
N LYS A 232 -3.46 4.87 11.65
CA LYS A 232 -3.20 4.20 10.36
C LYS A 232 -2.35 2.95 10.51
N LEU A 233 -1.52 2.86 11.55
CA LEU A 233 -0.73 1.67 11.83
C LEU A 233 -1.60 0.43 12.09
N GLU A 234 -2.82 0.58 12.61
CA GLU A 234 -3.76 -0.55 12.75
C GLU A 234 -4.12 -1.19 11.40
N ILE A 235 -4.35 -0.35 10.38
CA ILE A 235 -4.60 -0.82 9.02
C ILE A 235 -3.37 -1.59 8.55
N TYR A 236 -2.18 -1.05 8.76
CA TYR A 236 -0.93 -1.69 8.37
C TYR A 236 -0.65 -3.00 9.12
N ALA A 237 -1.01 -3.12 10.39
CA ALA A 237 -0.81 -4.34 11.17
C ALA A 237 -1.50 -5.52 10.50
N ILE A 238 -2.78 -5.35 10.13
CA ILE A 238 -3.56 -6.39 9.42
C ILE A 238 -2.92 -6.71 8.05
N ARG A 239 -2.49 -5.68 7.31
CA ARG A 239 -1.82 -5.84 6.00
C ARG A 239 -0.53 -6.63 6.12
N PHE A 240 0.32 -6.28 7.09
CA PHE A 240 1.59 -6.94 7.33
C PHE A 240 1.41 -8.38 7.80
N CYS A 241 0.41 -8.67 8.64
CA CYS A 241 0.10 -10.05 9.01
C CYS A 241 -0.11 -10.94 7.78
N LEU A 242 -0.91 -10.46 6.81
CA LEU A 242 -1.17 -11.19 5.58
C LEU A 242 0.04 -11.23 4.64
N ILE A 243 0.75 -10.12 4.46
CA ILE A 243 1.96 -10.05 3.63
C ILE A 243 3.02 -11.02 4.15
N LEU A 244 3.28 -11.02 5.47
CA LEU A 244 4.24 -11.92 6.09
C LEU A 244 3.79 -13.38 5.99
N GLN A 245 2.51 -13.69 6.18
CA GLN A 245 2.00 -15.06 5.98
C GLN A 245 2.23 -15.54 4.54
N ILE A 246 1.99 -14.67 3.55
CA ILE A 246 2.20 -14.98 2.13
C ILE A 246 3.69 -15.18 1.83
N ILE A 247 4.57 -14.32 2.36
CA ILE A 247 6.01 -14.43 2.17
C ILE A 247 6.54 -15.73 2.81
N ARG A 248 6.15 -16.02 4.05
CA ARG A 248 6.54 -17.26 4.75
C ARG A 248 6.04 -18.51 4.02
N TRP A 249 4.82 -18.49 3.50
CA TRP A 249 4.33 -19.55 2.62
C TRP A 249 5.15 -19.68 1.33
N ALA A 250 5.57 -18.56 0.73
CA ALA A 250 6.41 -18.59 -0.46
C ALA A 250 7.78 -19.21 -0.16
N CYS A 251 8.36 -18.91 1.01
CA CYS A 251 9.58 -19.50 1.54
C CYS A 251 9.43 -20.97 1.96
N GLY A 252 8.20 -21.45 2.19
CA GLY A 252 7.92 -22.82 2.67
C GLY A 252 7.93 -22.97 4.19
N GLU A 253 7.86 -21.86 4.93
CA GLU A 253 7.86 -21.80 6.39
C GLU A 253 6.47 -21.93 7.02
N SER A 254 5.41 -21.80 6.21
CA SER A 254 4.02 -21.89 6.67
C SER A 254 3.05 -22.32 5.55
N GLY A 255 1.83 -22.66 5.94
CA GLY A 255 0.69 -22.80 5.04
C GLY A 255 0.03 -21.47 4.69
N LEU A 256 -1.03 -21.52 3.88
CA LEU A 256 -1.81 -20.32 3.48
C LEU A 256 -3.31 -20.46 3.80
N ASP A 257 -3.66 -21.36 4.71
CA ASP A 257 -5.04 -21.61 5.12
C ASP A 257 -5.51 -20.61 6.19
N PHE A 258 -4.59 -20.16 7.03
CA PHE A 258 -4.80 -19.16 8.07
C PHE A 258 -3.55 -18.31 8.28
N ILE A 259 -3.74 -17.16 8.93
CA ILE A 259 -2.66 -16.32 9.46
C ILE A 259 -2.32 -16.83 10.86
N ASP A 260 -1.08 -17.26 11.05
CA ASP A 260 -0.58 -17.82 12.30
C ASP A 260 0.03 -16.75 13.23
N GLU A 261 0.38 -17.14 14.46
CA GLU A 261 0.98 -16.23 15.45
C GLU A 261 2.31 -15.64 15.00
N ASN A 262 3.14 -16.39 14.28
CA ASN A 262 4.47 -15.93 13.87
C ASN A 262 4.36 -14.76 12.89
N SER A 263 3.39 -14.81 11.97
CA SER A 263 3.10 -13.70 11.05
C SER A 263 2.56 -12.47 11.78
N VAL A 264 1.76 -12.66 12.83
CA VAL A 264 1.26 -11.56 13.67
C VAL A 264 2.39 -10.92 14.47
N ARG A 265 3.28 -11.72 15.09
CA ARG A 265 4.45 -11.20 15.83
C ARG A 265 5.36 -10.37 14.93
N GLY A 266 5.72 -10.90 13.76
CA GLY A 266 6.53 -10.16 12.80
C GLY A 266 5.86 -8.88 12.31
N ALA A 267 4.53 -8.87 12.15
CA ALA A 267 3.79 -7.67 11.79
C ALA A 267 3.84 -6.61 12.91
N ILE A 268 3.66 -7.03 14.16
CA ILE A 268 3.78 -6.14 15.34
C ILE A 268 5.19 -5.53 15.42
N GLU A 269 6.24 -6.32 15.18
CA GLU A 269 7.62 -5.83 15.15
C GLU A 269 7.85 -4.79 14.03
N LEU A 270 7.33 -5.04 12.82
CA LEU A 270 7.37 -4.07 11.73
C LEU A 270 6.64 -2.78 12.08
N ILE A 271 5.48 -2.88 12.74
CA ILE A 271 4.73 -1.71 13.19
C ILE A 271 5.50 -0.94 14.27
N ALA A 272 6.15 -1.63 15.20
CA ALA A 272 6.98 -0.99 16.21
C ALA A 272 8.15 -0.22 15.58
N TYR A 273 8.77 -0.76 14.52
CA TYR A 273 9.76 -0.05 13.72
C TYR A 273 9.17 1.24 13.11
N PHE A 274 8.04 1.14 12.39
CA PHE A 274 7.46 2.33 11.75
C PHE A 274 6.95 3.37 12.75
N ARG A 275 6.48 2.94 13.93
CA ARG A 275 6.13 3.84 15.03
C ARG A 275 7.35 4.59 15.54
N LYS A 276 8.51 3.93 15.69
CA LYS A 276 9.76 4.55 16.14
C LYS A 276 10.31 5.58 15.14
N THR A 277 10.04 5.38 13.85
CA THR A 277 10.52 6.24 12.75
C THR A 277 9.49 7.26 12.25
N ALA A 278 8.31 7.32 12.88
CA ALA A 278 7.26 8.30 12.60
C ALA A 278 7.67 9.69 13.11
#